data_AF-A0A353N7B1-F1
#
_entry.id   AF-A0A353N7B1-F1
#
_cell.length_a   1.000
_cell.length_b   1.000
_cell.length_c   1.000
_cell.angle_alpha   90.00
_cell.angle_beta   90.00
_cell.angle_gamma   90.00
#
_symmetry.space_group_name_H-M   'P 1'
#
loop_
_entity.id
_entity.type
_entity.pdbx_description
1 polymer ?
#
loop_
_entity_poly.entity_id
_entity_poly.type
_entity_poly.pdbx_seq_one_letter_code
_entity_poly.pdbx_strand_id
1 'polypeptide(L)' 'MKDTHTIAAISTPQGEGGIGIIRISGDEAIRIGSKILSHPSGKKITFWPERQVRLGLAVSPD' A
#
# COMPACT_ATOMS: atom_id res chain seq x y z
N MET A 1 -14.06 -21.79 -9.46
CA MET A 1 -14.45 -20.43 -9.08
C MET A 1 -13.31 -19.83 -8.25
N LYS A 2 -12.63 -18.82 -8.77
CA LYS A 2 -11.66 -18.00 -8.04
C LYS A 2 -11.80 -16.56 -8.54
N ASP A 3 -12.92 -15.94 -8.24
CA ASP A 3 -13.11 -14.49 -8.46
C ASP A 3 -12.58 -13.74 -7.23
N THR A 4 -11.31 -13.98 -6.88
CA THR A 4 -10.66 -13.28 -5.77
C THR A 4 -10.15 -11.94 -6.27
N HIS A 5 -10.97 -10.90 -6.11
CA HIS A 5 -10.55 -9.53 -6.37
C HIS A 5 -9.53 -9.07 -5.32
N THR A 6 -8.68 -8.12 -5.71
CA THR A 6 -7.83 -7.41 -4.75
C THR A 6 -8.67 -6.38 -3.99
N ILE A 7 -8.60 -6.41 -2.66
CA ILE A 7 -9.40 -5.57 -1.76
C ILE A 7 -8.51 -4.62 -0.95
N ALA A 8 -9.08 -3.52 -0.47
CA ALA A 8 -8.44 -2.60 0.47
C ALA A 8 -9.39 -2.23 1.61
N ALA A 9 -8.86 -2.04 2.82
CA ALA A 9 -9.65 -1.64 3.98
C ALA A 9 -8.81 -0.87 5.01
N ILE A 10 -9.48 0.00 5.77
CA ILE A 10 -8.91 0.57 7.01
C ILE A 10 -8.81 -0.57 8.03
N SER A 11 -7.61 -0.80 8.55
CA SER A 11 -7.29 -1.91 9.46
C SER A 11 -7.10 -1.47 10.92
N THR A 12 -7.29 -0.17 11.18
CA THR A 12 -7.26 0.42 12.52
C THR A 12 -8.64 0.97 12.89
N PRO A 13 -8.98 1.07 14.18
CA PRO A 13 -10.21 1.74 14.63
C PRO A 13 -10.30 3.18 14.10
N GLN A 14 -11.54 3.67 13.95
CA GLN A 14 -11.78 5.08 13.67
C GLN A 14 -11.54 5.91 14.94
N GLY A 15 -10.95 7.10 14.78
CA GLY A 15 -10.65 8.01 15.88
C GLY A 15 -9.28 8.65 15.74
N GLU A 16 -8.84 9.30 16.81
CA GLU A 16 -7.53 9.94 16.89
C GLU A 16 -6.45 8.95 17.30
N GLY A 17 -5.29 9.02 16.64
CA GLY A 17 -4.14 8.16 16.93
C GLY A 17 -2.90 8.58 16.13
N GLY A 18 -1.73 8.14 16.57
CA GLY A 18 -0.47 8.49 15.89
C GLY A 18 -0.25 7.77 14.56
N ILE A 19 -0.93 6.64 14.34
CA ILE A 19 -0.78 5.79 13.14
C ILE A 19 -2.15 5.26 12.72
N GLY A 20 -2.46 5.38 11.42
CA GLY A 20 -3.55 4.64 10.77
C GLY A 20 -3.00 3.62 9.77
N ILE A 21 -3.64 2.47 9.64
CA ILE A 21 -3.21 1.41 8.72
C ILE A 21 -4.28 1.15 7.66
N ILE A 22 -3.88 1.20 6.40
CA ILE A 22 -4.66 0.70 5.26
C ILE A 22 -4.00 -0.59 4.79
N ARG A 23 -4.78 -1.68 4.70
CA ARG A 23 -4.32 -2.98 4.20
C ARG A 23 -4.90 -3.24 2.82
N ILE A 24 -4.05 -3.68 1.90
CA ILE A 24 -4.43 -4.16 0.57
C ILE A 24 -4.10 -5.65 0.50
N SER A 25 -5.03 -6.48 -0.01
CA SER A 25 -4.86 -7.93 -0.08
C SER A 25 -5.37 -8.49 -1.40
N GLY A 26 -4.56 -9.33 -2.05
CA GLY A 26 -4.85 -9.94 -3.35
C GLY A 26 -3.64 -9.86 -4.28
N ASP A 27 -3.75 -10.51 -5.44
CA ASP A 27 -2.66 -10.67 -6.39
C ASP A 27 -2.12 -9.32 -6.92
N GLU A 28 -2.96 -8.28 -6.92
CA GLU A 28 -2.60 -6.94 -7.43
C GLU A 28 -2.07 -6.00 -6.33
N ALA A 29 -1.95 -6.45 -5.08
CA ALA A 29 -1.66 -5.58 -3.94
C ALA A 29 -0.34 -4.80 -4.08
N ILE A 30 0.74 -5.48 -4.52
CA ILE A 30 2.05 -4.84 -4.72
C ILE A 30 2.02 -3.85 -5.89
N ARG A 31 1.34 -4.20 -6.99
CA ARG A 31 1.19 -3.32 -8.16
C ARG A 31 0.43 -2.05 -7.77
N ILE A 32 -0.68 -2.16 -7.03
CA ILE A 32 -1.42 -1.00 -6.51
C ILE A 32 -0.52 -0.18 -5.58
N GLY A 33 0.17 -0.82 -4.63
CA GLY A 33 1.10 -0.17 -3.71
C GLY A 33 2.18 0.67 -4.43
N SER A 34 2.76 0.15 -5.52
CA SER A 34 3.78 0.86 -6.31
C SER A 34 3.28 2.14 -7.01
N LYS A 35 1.96 2.30 -7.18
CA LYS A 35 1.35 3.49 -7.78
C LYS A 35 1.05 4.58 -6.75
N ILE A 36 0.81 4.18 -5.50
CA ILE A 36 0.39 5.10 -4.42
C ILE A 36 1.52 5.42 -3.44
N LEU A 37 2.69 4.79 -3.56
CA LEU A 37 3.83 5.02 -2.70
C LEU A 37 5.10 5.29 -3.53
N SER A 38 5.73 6.43 -3.28
CA SER A 38 7.00 6.82 -3.92
C SER A 38 8.11 6.95 -2.89
N HIS A 39 9.35 6.66 -3.29
CA HIS A 39 10.51 6.92 -2.44
C HIS A 39 10.60 8.44 -2.16
N PRO A 40 11.05 8.89 -0.96
CA PRO A 40 11.13 10.32 -0.65
C PRO A 40 11.99 11.16 -1.62
N SER A 41 12.88 10.52 -2.38
CA SER A 41 13.67 11.17 -3.44
C SER A 41 12.97 11.25 -4.81
N GLY A 42 11.69 10.88 -4.90
CA GLY A 42 10.90 10.89 -6.14
C GLY A 42 11.08 9.66 -7.04
N LYS A 43 11.91 8.69 -6.64
CA LYS A 43 12.08 7.43 -7.38
C LYS A 43 10.88 6.50 -7.16
N LYS A 44 10.43 5.82 -8.22
CA LYS A 44 9.39 4.78 -8.12
C LYS A 44 9.90 3.58 -7.33
N ILE A 45 9.03 3.00 -6.50
CA ILE A 45 9.31 1.75 -5.79
C ILE A 45 8.81 0.61 -6.68
N THR A 46 9.73 -0.03 -7.42
CA THR A 46 9.40 -1.09 -8.39
C THR A 46 9.41 -2.49 -7.79
N PHE A 47 10.06 -2.66 -6.64
CA PHE A 47 10.19 -3.95 -5.96
C PHE A 47 10.06 -3.79 -4.45
N TRP A 48 9.28 -4.68 -3.83
CA TRP A 48 9.12 -4.74 -2.40
C TRP A 48 9.38 -6.16 -1.90
N PRO A 49 10.50 -6.38 -1.18
CA PRO A 49 10.79 -7.68 -0.59
C PRO A 49 9.72 -8.08 0.41
N GLU A 50 9.40 -9.37 0.48
CA GLU A 50 8.49 -9.89 1.49
C GLU A 50 8.98 -9.56 2.91
N ARG A 51 8.03 -9.22 3.80
CA ARG A 51 8.26 -9.00 5.23
C ARG A 51 9.28 -7.88 5.53
N GLN A 52 9.39 -6.89 4.65
CA GLN A 52 10.19 -5.70 4.88
C GLN A 52 9.36 -4.43 4.88
N VAL A 53 9.73 -3.48 5.74
CA VAL A 53 9.15 -2.14 5.77
C VAL A 53 9.99 -1.22 4.88
N ARG A 54 9.30 -0.37 4.10
CA ARG A 54 9.93 0.71 3.32
C ARG A 54 9.25 2.03 3.64
N LEU A 55 10.05 3.06 3.85
CA LEU A 55 9.55 4.43 3.98
C LEU A 55 9.26 4.99 2.58
N GLY A 56 8.08 5.60 2.44
CA GLY A 56 7.68 6.29 1.23
C GLY A 56 6.65 7.37 1.51
N LEU A 57 6.43 8.23 0.53
CA LEU A 57 5.39 9.24 0.54
C LEU A 57 4.17 8.71 -0.19
N ALA A 58 3.00 8.87 0.41
CA ALA A 58 1.73 8.59 -0.26
C ALA A 58 1.51 9.64 -1.36
N VAL A 59 1.21 9.18 -2.58
CA VAL A 59 0.98 10.03 -3.75
C VAL A 59 -0.32 9.64 -4.44
N SER A 60 -0.96 10.61 -5.09
CA SER A 60 -2.04 10.29 -6.03
C SER A 60 -1.43 9.60 -7.24
N PRO A 61 -1.98 8.46 -7.69
CA PRO A 61 -1.62 7.92 -8.99
C PRO A 61 -2.17 8.84 -10.10
N ASP A 62 -1.42 8.94 -11.19
CA ASP A 62 -1.89 9.55 -12.45
C ASP A 62 -2.94 8.67 -13.16
#